data_AF-A0A2G6BD47-F1
#
_entry.id   AF-A0A2G6BD47-F1
#
_cell.length_a   1.000
_cell.length_b   1.000
_cell.length_c   1.000
_cell.angle_alpha   90.00
_cell.angle_beta   90.00
_cell.angle_gamma   90.00
#
_symmetry.space_group_name_H-M   'P 1'
#
loop_
_entity.id
_entity.type
_entity.pdbx_description
1 polymer ?
#
loop_
_entity_poly.entity_id
_entity_poly.type
_entity_poly.pdbx_seq_one_letter_code
_entity_poly.pdbx_strand_id
1 'polypeptide(L)'
;MKRIKTIEEWRTIRESSNGQSILLFKMSLTCFSSLSAKKELHKLVTDLPLYVIIVQTDQAVSKAIENDLHVRHESPQLLIVKDQKATWQATHYHIKESVVRDAIELYS
;
A
#
# COMPACT_ATOMS: atom_id res chain seq x y z
N MET A 1 10.49 2.04 -2.84
CA MET A 1 9.67 1.42 -1.76
C MET A 1 10.40 1.59 -0.43
N LYS A 2 9.75 2.20 0.58
CA LYS A 2 10.29 2.27 1.96
C LYS A 2 9.50 1.34 2.89
N ARG A 3 10.18 0.58 3.75
CA ARG A 3 9.53 -0.36 4.67
C ARG A 3 9.00 0.37 5.92
N ILE A 4 7.80 0.00 6.36
CA ILE A 4 7.19 0.40 7.64
C ILE A 4 7.29 -0.78 8.61
N LYS A 5 7.73 -0.54 9.84
CA LYS A 5 7.95 -1.55 10.87
C LYS A 5 7.24 -1.22 12.19
N THR A 6 6.95 0.05 12.45
CA THR A 6 6.29 0.47 13.70
C THR A 6 4.97 1.21 13.48
N ILE A 7 4.15 1.29 14.53
CA ILE A 7 2.88 2.00 14.51
C ILE A 7 3.12 3.51 14.37
N GLU A 8 4.18 4.03 14.98
CA GLU A 8 4.57 5.44 14.95
C GLU A 8 4.97 5.87 13.53
N GLU A 9 5.70 5.01 12.79
CA GLU A 9 5.99 5.24 11.37
C GLU A 9 4.70 5.27 10.56
N TRP A 10 3.79 4.32 10.79
CA TRP A 10 2.48 4.30 10.11
C TRP A 10 1.67 5.57 10.37
N ARG A 11 1.57 6.02 11.63
CA ARG A 11 0.85 7.26 11.98
C ARG A 11 1.42 8.47 11.23
N THR A 12 2.74 8.63 11.24
CA THR A 12 3.42 9.73 10.55
C THR A 12 3.16 9.70 9.04
N ILE A 13 3.25 8.52 8.43
CA ILE A 13 3.01 8.33 6.99
C ILE A 13 1.55 8.61 6.65
N ARG A 14 0.61 8.11 7.46
CA ARG A 14 -0.81 8.38 7.27
C ARG A 14 -1.11 9.88 7.38
N GLU A 15 -0.55 10.57 8.36
CA GLU A 15 -0.70 12.04 8.49
C GLU A 15 -0.16 12.79 7.28
N SER A 16 0.97 12.37 6.70
CA SER A 16 1.51 13.00 5.48
C SER A 16 0.59 12.87 4.26
N SER A 17 -0.35 11.90 4.26
CA SER A 17 -1.32 11.73 3.17
C SER A 17 -2.34 12.87 3.03
N ASN A 18 -2.43 13.79 4.02
CA ASN A 18 -3.23 15.02 3.90
C ASN A 18 -2.59 16.04 2.92
N GLY A 19 -1.28 15.95 2.67
CA GLY A 19 -0.58 16.85 1.77
C GLY A 19 -0.33 16.23 0.40
N GLN A 20 0.14 14.98 0.38
CA GLN A 20 0.39 14.23 -0.84
C GLN A 20 -0.06 12.79 -0.63
N SER A 21 -0.87 12.27 -1.56
CA SER A 21 -1.28 10.86 -1.54
C SER A 21 -0.08 9.91 -1.50
N ILE A 22 -0.24 8.79 -0.82
CA ILE A 22 0.79 7.77 -0.71
C ILE A 22 0.27 6.42 -1.20
N LEU A 23 1.19 5.59 -1.66
CA LEU A 23 0.93 4.20 -2.01
C LEU A 23 1.35 3.31 -0.84
N LEU A 24 0.46 2.45 -0.38
CA LEU A 24 0.72 1.51 0.71
C LEU A 24 0.55 0.07 0.22
N PHE A 25 1.66 -0.67 0.18
CA PHE A 25 1.69 -2.06 -0.27
C PHE A 25 1.81 -3.02 0.92
N LYS A 26 0.77 -3.81 1.15
CA LYS A 26 0.79 -4.93 2.10
C LYS A 26 1.16 -6.19 1.34
N MET A 27 2.32 -6.78 1.65
CA MET A 27 2.80 -7.97 0.95
C MET A 27 3.14 -9.12 1.88
N SER A 28 3.05 -10.34 1.34
CA SER A 28 3.43 -11.57 2.01
C SER A 28 4.70 -12.14 1.36
N LEU A 29 5.69 -12.55 2.17
CA LEU A 29 6.92 -13.17 1.65
C LEU A 29 6.71 -14.62 1.17
N THR A 30 5.66 -15.28 1.63
CA THR A 30 5.34 -16.68 1.29
C THR A 30 4.28 -16.81 0.20
N CYS A 31 3.87 -15.70 -0.42
CA CYS A 31 2.81 -15.68 -1.43
C CYS A 31 3.36 -15.33 -2.82
N PHE A 32 3.19 -16.22 -3.80
CA PHE A 32 3.68 -16.00 -5.17
C PHE A 32 3.09 -14.75 -5.83
N SER A 33 1.80 -14.46 -5.61
CA SER A 33 1.17 -13.26 -6.16
C SER A 33 1.75 -11.97 -5.55
N SER A 34 2.27 -12.00 -4.32
CA SER A 34 2.98 -10.86 -3.73
C SER A 34 4.30 -10.56 -4.43
N LEU A 35 5.02 -11.60 -4.89
CA LEU A 35 6.22 -11.41 -5.70
C LEU A 35 5.89 -10.82 -7.07
N SER A 36 4.80 -11.28 -7.70
CA SER A 36 4.31 -10.73 -8.97
C SER A 36 3.90 -9.27 -8.82
N ALA A 37 3.09 -8.94 -7.81
CA ALA A 37 2.68 -7.56 -7.52
C ALA A 37 3.88 -6.64 -7.25
N LYS A 38 4.89 -7.13 -6.50
CA LYS A 38 6.12 -6.37 -6.27
C LYS A 38 6.87 -6.06 -7.57
N LYS A 39 6.95 -7.02 -8.51
CA LYS A 39 7.57 -6.80 -9.83
C LYS A 39 6.83 -5.74 -10.63
N GLU A 40 5.50 -5.75 -10.60
CA GLU A 40 4.68 -4.72 -11.26
C GLU A 40 4.92 -3.34 -10.65
N LEU A 41 4.95 -3.24 -9.32
CA LEU A 41 5.24 -1.98 -8.62
C LEU A 41 6.69 -1.48 -8.80
N HIS A 42 7.64 -2.34 -9.16
CA HIS A 42 9.00 -1.91 -9.54
C HIS A 42 9.06 -1.25 -10.92
N LYS A 43 8.09 -1.55 -11.80
CA LYS A 43 7.98 -0.92 -13.12
C LYS A 43 7.26 0.43 -13.07
N LEU A 44 6.48 0.66 -12.02
CA LEU A 44 5.68 1.87 -11.83
C LEU A 44 6.59 3.09 -11.69
N VAL A 45 6.39 4.08 -12.56
CA VAL A 45 7.03 5.39 -12.48
C VAL A 45 6.02 6.37 -11.90
N THR A 46 6.31 6.89 -10.70
CA THR A 46 5.43 7.83 -9.99
C THR A 46 6.23 8.63 -8.98
N ASP A 47 5.80 9.88 -8.74
CA ASP A 47 6.34 10.73 -7.67
C ASP A 47 5.68 10.46 -6.31
N LEU A 48 4.64 9.62 -6.26
CA LEU A 48 3.98 9.28 -5.01
C LEU A 48 4.89 8.40 -4.13
N PRO A 49 5.01 8.72 -2.83
CA PRO A 49 5.73 7.87 -1.89
C PRO A 49 5.11 6.47 -1.83
N LEU A 50 5.92 5.45 -2.12
CA LEU A 50 5.51 4.05 -2.04
C LEU A 50 6.12 3.37 -0.81
N TYR A 51 5.25 2.96 0.11
CA TYR A 51 5.57 2.26 1.33
C TYR A 51 5.17 0.79 1.29
N VAL A 52 5.85 -0.04 2.06
CA VAL A 52 5.58 -1.49 2.13
C VAL A 52 5.61 -2.00 3.56
N ILE A 53 4.70 -2.91 3.88
CA ILE A 53 4.79 -3.77 5.07
C ILE A 53 4.90 -5.24 4.67
N ILE A 54 5.55 -6.03 5.52
CA ILE A 54 5.52 -7.49 5.42
C ILE A 54 4.54 -8.01 6.46
N VAL A 55 3.38 -8.50 6.00
CA VAL A 55 2.25 -8.81 6.90
C VAL A 55 2.59 -9.86 7.97
N GLN A 56 3.47 -10.82 7.67
CA GLN A 56 3.88 -11.84 8.64
C GLN A 56 4.70 -11.28 9.80
N THR A 57 5.58 -10.31 9.53
CA THR A 57 6.51 -9.77 10.53
C THR A 57 5.97 -8.51 11.20
N ASP A 58 5.14 -7.75 10.48
CA ASP A 58 4.70 -6.42 10.88
C ASP A 58 3.18 -6.44 11.20
N GLN A 59 2.71 -7.51 11.87
CA GLN A 59 1.28 -7.80 12.11
C GLN A 59 0.53 -6.68 12.83
N ALA A 60 1.16 -6.08 13.85
CA ALA A 60 0.58 -4.96 14.59
C ALA A 60 0.33 -3.75 13.69
N VAL A 61 1.27 -3.46 12.79
CA VAL A 61 1.15 -2.38 11.80
C VAL A 61 0.06 -2.73 10.77
N SER A 62 0.03 -3.97 10.27
CA SER A 62 -1.02 -4.43 9.35
C SER A 62 -2.42 -4.22 9.93
N LYS A 63 -2.62 -4.60 11.19
CA LYS A 63 -3.91 -4.46 11.89
C LYS A 63 -4.28 -2.99 12.12
N ALA A 64 -3.30 -2.15 12.45
CA ALA A 64 -3.53 -0.70 12.57
C ALA A 64 -4.01 -0.10 11.24
N ILE A 65 -3.36 -0.45 10.12
CA ILE A 65 -3.75 -0.02 8.77
C ILE A 65 -5.19 -0.43 8.44
N GLU A 66 -5.58 -1.67 8.75
CA GLU A 66 -6.94 -2.17 8.50
C GLU A 66 -7.99 -1.37 9.27
N ASN A 67 -7.74 -1.13 10.56
CA ASN A 67 -8.65 -0.36 11.41
C ASN A 67 -8.72 1.12 10.97
N ASP A 68 -7.58 1.76 10.75
CA ASP A 68 -7.50 3.19 10.47
C ASP A 68 -8.09 3.54 9.09
N LEU A 69 -7.85 2.68 8.10
CA LEU A 69 -8.34 2.88 6.73
C LEU A 69 -9.69 2.20 6.47
N HIS A 70 -10.23 1.45 7.42
CA HIS A 70 -11.47 0.68 7.30
C HIS A 70 -11.46 -0.29 6.11
N VAL A 71 -10.31 -0.94 5.87
CA VAL A 71 -10.12 -1.93 4.79
C VAL A 71 -9.96 -3.33 5.37
N ARG A 72 -10.43 -4.34 4.64
CA ARG A 72 -10.19 -5.74 5.01
C ARG A 72 -8.74 -6.13 4.73
N HIS A 73 -8.23 -7.07 5.53
CA HIS A 73 -6.95 -7.71 5.26
C HIS A 73 -6.96 -8.44 3.92
N GLU A 74 -6.01 -8.09 3.05
CA GLU A 74 -5.72 -8.80 1.82
C GLU A 74 -4.20 -8.87 1.62
N SER A 75 -3.68 -9.94 1.02
CA SER A 75 -2.25 -10.08 0.74
C SER A 75 -1.96 -10.85 -0.56
N PRO A 76 -1.38 -10.21 -1.59
CA PRO A 76 -0.96 -8.80 -1.62
C PRO A 76 -2.15 -7.83 -1.75
N GLN A 77 -1.99 -6.63 -1.19
CA GLN A 77 -2.92 -5.51 -1.31
C GLN A 77 -2.14 -4.21 -1.51
N LEU A 78 -2.53 -3.43 -2.51
CA LEU A 78 -2.05 -2.07 -2.72
C LEU A 78 -3.19 -1.11 -2.45
N LEU A 79 -2.91 -0.04 -1.72
CA LEU A 79 -3.84 1.03 -1.39
C LEU A 79 -3.29 2.37 -1.87
N ILE A 80 -4.16 3.22 -2.42
CA ILE A 80 -3.91 4.65 -2.51
C ILE A 80 -4.51 5.27 -1.25
N VAL A 81 -3.69 6.00 -0.50
CA VAL A 81 -4.11 6.66 0.75
C VAL A 81 -4.01 8.17 0.55
N LYS A 82 -5.14 8.84 0.72
CA LYS A 82 -5.31 10.30 0.60
C LYS A 82 -6.17 10.80 1.74
N ASP A 83 -5.81 11.93 2.33
CA ASP A 83 -6.55 12.52 3.45
C ASP A 83 -6.83 11.50 4.57
N GLN A 84 -5.82 10.68 4.87
CA GLN A 84 -5.84 9.63 5.88
C GLN A 84 -6.86 8.50 5.64
N LYS A 85 -7.38 8.38 4.42
CA LYS A 85 -8.37 7.37 3.99
C LYS A 85 -7.84 6.58 2.80
N ALA A 86 -8.25 5.32 2.69
CA ALA A 86 -8.03 4.55 1.47
C ALA A 86 -9.04 5.00 0.39
N THR A 87 -8.55 5.60 -0.69
CA THR A 87 -9.40 6.05 -1.82
C THR A 87 -9.54 5.00 -2.90
N TRP A 88 -8.59 4.07 -2.97
CA TRP A 88 -8.59 2.99 -3.95
C TRP A 88 -7.79 1.79 -3.45
N GLN A 89 -8.11 0.61 -3.98
CA GLN A 89 -7.37 -0.62 -3.72
C GLN A 89 -7.28 -1.56 -4.92
N ALA A 90 -6.20 -2.34 -4.98
CA ALA A 90 -6.09 -3.55 -5.80
C ALA A 90 -5.44 -4.68 -4.99
N THR A 91 -5.78 -5.93 -5.31
CA THR A 91 -5.27 -7.11 -4.61
C THR A 91 -4.81 -8.18 -5.59
N HIS A 92 -3.92 -9.07 -5.13
CA HIS A 92 -3.46 -10.22 -5.90
C HIS A 92 -2.98 -9.84 -7.32
N TYR A 93 -3.50 -10.51 -8.35
CA TYR A 93 -3.12 -10.32 -9.76
C TYR A 93 -3.73 -9.07 -10.41
N HIS A 94 -4.55 -8.31 -9.67
CA HIS A 94 -5.07 -7.01 -10.13
C HIS A 94 -4.06 -5.88 -9.89
N ILE A 95 -3.01 -6.12 -9.09
CA ILE A 95 -1.90 -5.17 -8.93
C ILE A 95 -1.00 -5.28 -10.16
N LYS A 96 -1.33 -4.50 -11.20
CA LYS A 96 -0.56 -4.38 -12.45
C LYS A 96 -0.12 -2.93 -12.63
N GLU A 97 1.06 -2.71 -13.20
CA GLU A 97 1.61 -1.36 -13.37
C GLU A 97 0.61 -0.41 -14.04
N SER A 98 -0.01 -0.84 -15.16
CA SER A 98 -0.96 -0.02 -15.90
C SER A 98 -2.20 0.34 -15.07
N VAL A 99 -2.74 -0.63 -14.34
CA VAL A 99 -3.92 -0.43 -13.49
C VAL A 99 -3.61 0.55 -12.36
N VAL A 100 -2.42 0.44 -11.77
CA VAL A 100 -1.99 1.33 -10.69
C VAL A 100 -1.73 2.74 -11.21
N ARG A 101 -1.10 2.89 -12.38
CA ARG A 101 -0.88 4.19 -13.02
C ARG A 101 -2.21 4.90 -13.28
N ASP A 102 -3.17 4.22 -13.91
CA ASP A 102 -4.49 4.78 -14.20
C ASP A 102 -5.23 5.14 -12.88
N ALA A 103 -5.08 4.33 -11.84
CA ALA A 103 -5.68 4.61 -10.53
C ALA A 103 -5.04 5.83 -9.84
N ILE A 104 -3.74 6.07 -10.01
CA ILE A 104 -3.08 7.27 -9.47
C ILE A 104 -3.70 8.53 -10.07
N GLU A 105 -3.96 8.56 -11.37
CA GLU A 105 -4.57 9.72 -12.03
C GLU A 105 -5.99 10.03 -11.52
N LEU A 106 -6.75 8.99 -11.15
CA LEU A 106 -8.15 9.12 -10.76
C LEU A 106 -8.38 9.29 -9.25
N TYR A 107 -7.51 8.72 -8.41
CA TYR A 107 -7.76 8.56 -6.98
C TYR A 107 -6.67 9.17 -6.07
N SER A 108 -5.57 9.68 -6.63
CA SER A 108 -4.54 10.39 -5.85
C SER A 108 -4.90 11.85 -5.58
#